data_AF-A0AAU3PMW5-F1
#
_entry.id   AF-A0AAU3PMW5-F1
#
_cell.length_a   1.000
_cell.length_b   1.000
_cell.length_c   1.000
_cell.angle_alpha   90.00
_cell.angle_beta   90.00
_cell.angle_gamma   90.00
#
_symmetry.space_group_name_H-M   'P 1'
#
loop_
_entity.id
_entity.type
_entity.pdbx_description
1 polymer ?
#
loop_
_entity_poly.entity_id
_entity_poly.type
_entity_poly.pdbx_seq_one_letter_code
_entity_poly.pdbx_strand_id
1 'polypeptide(L)'
;MAPTLTSLNPAFGPPAGFNSVVITGSGFANVGPISVLFGTTATTFTIDSNTQLTAIVPPGTGTVNVTVQVLLDGTSNPLPYTYGALVPALTSLNPASGSAAGGTTVVLTGTNLTGVTSVSFGGTSATSFTVNSATQITAVTPAHVAGAVQVTVTAPGGTSNGVTFTYIAVPTLASAVPNSGPPVGGTVVVLTGTGLTGTTAVSFGATPAPLFTVNSDTQITVLTPAHTAGAVQVTATTPGGTSNGVTFTYISGLLPVNVGTASTFAVLGAATVTNGGATAITGDLGVSPGTAVTGFPPGTVTSGTIHAGDATAAQAHTDLQTAYLDAVGRIPTGFVLTDLGGQTLTSGVYKAVAGIGLTGTVTLDGQGDPSAVFIFQAGTTLITGANSAVNLVNGATAANVFWQVGSSATLGADTDLAGTVLAFTSVTVSAGTTADGRILALNGAVTLDTNTITRP
;
A
#
# COMPACT_ATOMS: atom_id res chain seq x y z
N MET A 1 36.99 -18.23 75.00
CA MET A 1 37.76 -17.37 74.06
C MET A 1 36.73 -16.62 73.22
N ALA A 2 36.91 -15.32 73.00
CA ALA A 2 35.94 -14.53 72.23
C ALA A 2 35.66 -15.16 70.86
N PRO A 3 34.40 -15.13 70.39
CA PRO A 3 34.06 -15.60 69.05
C PRO A 3 34.82 -14.79 68.00
N THR A 4 35.04 -15.36 66.82
CA THR A 4 35.68 -14.66 65.69
C THR A 4 34.77 -14.70 64.48
N LEU A 5 34.56 -13.57 63.82
CA LEU A 5 33.81 -13.52 62.55
C LEU A 5 34.80 -13.52 61.39
N THR A 6 34.53 -14.38 60.41
CA THR A 6 35.33 -14.53 59.20
C THR A 6 34.62 -13.92 57.99
N SER A 7 33.30 -14.06 57.88
CA SER A 7 32.53 -13.48 56.76
C SER A 7 31.04 -13.26 57.08
N LEU A 8 30.43 -12.37 56.32
CA LEU A 8 28.98 -12.16 56.22
C LEU A 8 28.54 -12.46 54.79
N ASN A 9 27.49 -13.26 54.62
CA ASN A 9 26.93 -13.54 53.30
C ASN A 9 25.38 -13.46 53.32
N PRO A 10 24.77 -12.45 52.68
CA PRO A 10 25.41 -11.28 52.06
C PRO A 10 25.98 -10.29 53.10
N ALA A 11 26.95 -9.46 52.71
CA ALA A 11 27.47 -8.35 53.53
C ALA A 11 26.72 -7.00 53.27
N PHE A 12 25.60 -7.06 52.56
CA PHE A 12 24.77 -5.92 52.16
C PHE A 12 23.29 -6.33 52.14
N GLY A 13 22.38 -5.38 52.32
CA GLY A 13 20.95 -5.60 52.11
C GLY A 13 20.09 -4.36 52.31
N PRO A 14 18.77 -4.50 52.14
CA PRO A 14 17.83 -3.39 52.12
C PRO A 14 17.78 -2.66 53.47
N PRO A 15 17.52 -1.34 53.50
CA PRO A 15 17.36 -0.57 54.75
C PRO A 15 16.20 -1.07 55.63
N ALA A 16 15.17 -1.67 55.02
CA ALA A 16 14.07 -2.29 55.76
C ALA A 16 14.52 -3.52 56.57
N GLY A 17 15.68 -4.11 56.27
CA GLY A 17 16.13 -5.36 56.87
C GLY A 17 15.26 -6.56 56.46
N PHE A 18 15.04 -7.46 57.40
CA PHE A 18 14.31 -8.73 57.30
C PHE A 18 14.89 -9.78 56.34
N ASN A 19 15.92 -9.46 55.57
CA ASN A 19 16.69 -10.45 54.85
C ASN A 19 17.56 -11.27 55.81
N SER A 20 17.84 -12.52 55.46
CA SER A 20 18.77 -13.35 56.22
C SER A 20 20.22 -13.06 55.82
N VAL A 21 21.13 -13.14 56.79
CA VAL A 21 22.58 -13.08 56.60
C VAL A 21 23.21 -14.27 57.30
N VAL A 22 23.99 -15.05 56.56
CA VAL A 22 24.82 -16.11 57.11
C VAL A 22 26.11 -15.49 57.63
N ILE A 23 26.39 -15.69 58.91
CA ILE A 23 27.57 -15.22 59.62
C ILE A 23 28.48 -16.44 59.83
N THR A 24 29.66 -16.43 59.21
CA THR A 24 30.64 -17.52 59.34
C THR A 24 31.77 -17.09 60.26
N GLY A 25 32.21 -17.99 61.14
CA GLY A 25 33.18 -17.67 62.19
C GLY A 25 33.62 -18.88 63.00
N SER A 26 33.97 -18.64 64.26
CA SER A 26 34.26 -19.69 65.24
C SER A 26 33.81 -19.26 66.64
N GLY A 27 33.55 -20.24 67.52
CA GLY A 27 33.20 -19.99 68.92
C GLY A 27 31.71 -19.73 69.15
N PHE A 28 30.82 -20.32 68.33
CA PHE A 28 29.37 -20.15 68.46
C PHE A 28 28.66 -21.28 69.24
N ALA A 29 29.36 -22.34 69.65
CA ALA A 29 28.77 -23.47 70.38
C ALA A 29 29.09 -23.47 71.89
N ASN A 30 28.07 -23.78 72.71
CA ASN A 30 28.16 -24.21 74.11
C ASN A 30 28.68 -23.22 75.16
N VAL A 31 28.35 -21.92 75.05
CA VAL A 31 28.81 -20.91 76.02
C VAL A 31 27.77 -19.80 76.26
N GLY A 32 26.74 -20.11 77.06
CA GLY A 32 25.82 -19.09 77.61
C GLY A 32 24.96 -18.31 76.60
N PRO A 33 24.28 -17.24 77.04
CA PRO A 33 23.47 -16.39 76.17
C PRO A 33 24.32 -15.72 75.08
N ILE A 34 23.89 -15.87 73.83
CA ILE A 34 24.51 -15.25 72.65
C ILE A 34 23.59 -14.13 72.14
N SER A 35 24.16 -13.00 71.73
CA SER A 35 23.46 -11.96 70.98
C SER A 35 24.22 -11.62 69.69
N VAL A 36 23.47 -11.45 68.60
CA VAL A 36 23.98 -10.93 67.33
C VAL A 36 23.50 -9.49 67.21
N LEU A 37 24.44 -8.56 67.02
CA LEU A 37 24.14 -7.14 66.88
C LEU A 37 24.56 -6.64 65.49
N PHE A 38 23.69 -5.84 64.89
CA PHE A 38 23.98 -5.00 63.73
C PHE A 38 24.11 -3.56 64.24
N GLY A 39 25.35 -3.10 64.44
CA GLY A 39 25.63 -1.88 65.19
C GLY A 39 25.25 -2.07 66.67
N THR A 40 24.26 -1.32 67.14
CA THR A 40 23.73 -1.45 68.51
C THR A 40 22.41 -2.25 68.58
N THR A 41 21.85 -2.64 67.44
CA THR A 41 20.55 -3.30 67.36
C THR A 41 20.73 -4.81 67.41
N ALA A 42 20.22 -5.44 68.48
CA ALA A 42 20.15 -6.89 68.58
C ALA A 42 19.11 -7.45 67.60
N THR A 43 19.34 -8.66 67.11
CA THR A 43 18.44 -9.33 66.18
C THR A 43 18.15 -10.78 66.54
N THR A 44 17.19 -11.39 65.86
CA THR A 44 16.92 -12.82 65.92
C THR A 44 17.87 -13.58 65.00
N PHE A 45 18.27 -14.77 65.43
CA PHE A 45 19.19 -15.63 64.68
C PHE A 45 18.99 -17.09 65.03
N THR A 46 19.45 -17.98 64.17
CA THR A 46 19.65 -19.40 64.44
C THR A 46 21.14 -19.70 64.57
N ILE A 47 21.48 -20.66 65.43
CA ILE A 47 22.81 -21.23 65.51
C ILE A 47 22.80 -22.48 64.64
N ASP A 48 23.50 -22.44 63.51
CA ASP A 48 23.52 -23.55 62.56
C ASP A 48 24.66 -24.53 62.90
N SER A 49 25.79 -24.02 63.41
CA SER A 49 26.91 -24.81 63.94
C SER A 49 27.84 -23.95 64.82
N ASN A 50 28.93 -24.53 65.36
CA ASN A 50 29.97 -23.78 66.08
C ASN A 50 30.68 -22.71 65.22
N THR A 51 30.50 -22.77 63.90
CA THR A 51 31.17 -21.88 62.93
C THR A 51 30.20 -21.10 62.06
N GLN A 52 28.88 -21.25 62.27
CA GLN A 52 27.87 -20.56 61.46
C GLN A 52 26.62 -20.17 62.25
N LEU A 53 26.17 -18.94 62.06
CA LEU A 53 24.87 -18.41 62.48
C LEU A 53 24.08 -17.92 61.26
N THR A 54 22.76 -18.01 61.28
CA THR A 54 21.90 -17.31 60.32
C THR A 54 21.09 -16.26 61.07
N ALA A 55 21.41 -14.98 60.85
CA ALA A 55 20.73 -13.86 61.48
C ALA A 55 19.70 -13.23 60.53
N ILE A 56 18.57 -12.78 61.08
CA ILE A 56 17.65 -11.90 60.36
C ILE A 56 18.18 -10.48 60.52
N VAL A 57 18.33 -9.72 59.45
CA VAL A 57 18.87 -8.36 59.54
C VAL A 57 17.80 -7.42 60.11
N PRO A 58 18.05 -6.65 61.18
CA PRO A 58 17.09 -5.66 61.66
C PRO A 58 17.06 -4.45 60.71
N PRO A 59 15.98 -3.66 60.65
CA PRO A 59 15.96 -2.40 59.91
C PRO A 59 17.11 -1.46 60.32
N GLY A 60 17.73 -0.79 59.35
CA GLY A 60 18.91 0.03 59.59
C GLY A 60 19.28 0.94 58.42
N THR A 61 20.31 1.76 58.60
CA THR A 61 20.84 2.68 57.58
C THR A 61 22.36 2.75 57.64
N GLY A 62 23.00 3.07 56.51
CA GLY A 62 24.44 3.21 56.41
C GLY A 62 25.20 1.89 56.61
N THR A 63 26.50 1.98 56.90
CA THR A 63 27.32 0.82 57.24
C THR A 63 27.40 0.67 58.75
N VAL A 64 27.06 -0.51 59.27
CA VAL A 64 27.19 -0.86 60.68
C VAL A 64 28.18 -2.01 60.87
N ASN A 65 28.73 -2.12 62.07
CA ASN A 65 29.54 -3.27 62.44
C ASN A 65 28.65 -4.38 62.99
N VAL A 66 28.76 -5.58 62.40
CA VAL A 66 28.16 -6.79 62.91
C VAL A 66 29.10 -7.43 63.92
N THR A 67 28.58 -7.72 65.11
CA THR A 67 29.33 -8.39 66.18
C THR A 67 28.49 -9.48 66.82
N VAL A 68 29.14 -10.54 67.27
CA VAL A 68 28.54 -11.59 68.09
C VAL A 68 29.09 -11.44 69.51
N GLN A 69 28.20 -11.32 70.49
CA GLN A 69 28.55 -11.25 71.90
C GLN A 69 28.18 -12.56 72.59
N VAL A 70 29.10 -13.06 73.39
CA VAL A 70 28.96 -14.28 74.18
C VAL A 70 29.26 -13.91 75.63
N LEU A 71 28.28 -14.07 76.54
CA LEU A 71 28.26 -13.47 77.88
C LEU A 71 29.54 -13.73 78.73
N LEU A 72 30.22 -14.85 78.52
CA LEU A 72 31.42 -15.24 79.27
C LEU A 72 32.71 -15.22 78.44
N ASP A 73 32.61 -15.09 77.11
CA ASP A 73 33.75 -15.18 76.20
C ASP A 73 34.13 -13.85 75.55
N GLY A 74 33.25 -12.84 75.60
CA GLY A 74 33.49 -11.51 75.07
C GLY A 74 32.80 -11.24 73.73
N THR A 75 33.21 -10.17 73.06
CA THR A 75 32.65 -9.71 71.77
C THR A 75 33.60 -10.10 70.64
N SER A 76 33.04 -10.52 69.50
CA SER A 76 33.82 -10.81 68.31
C SER A 76 34.52 -9.58 67.73
N ASN A 77 35.44 -9.81 66.79
CA ASN A 77 35.83 -8.76 65.84
C ASN A 77 34.59 -8.30 65.05
N PRO A 78 34.53 -7.00 64.67
CA PRO A 78 33.46 -6.48 63.84
C PRO A 78 33.65 -6.88 62.36
N LEU A 79 32.55 -7.13 61.66
CA LEU A 79 32.51 -7.15 60.18
C LEU A 79 31.51 -6.11 59.67
N PRO A 80 31.83 -5.34 58.61
CA PRO A 80 30.93 -4.31 58.11
C PRO A 80 29.73 -4.94 57.37
N TYR A 81 28.54 -4.48 57.69
CA TYR A 81 27.31 -4.73 56.94
C TYR A 81 26.73 -3.40 56.45
N THR A 82 26.42 -3.31 55.17
CA THR A 82 25.91 -2.06 54.59
C THR A 82 24.43 -2.16 54.24
N TYR A 83 23.64 -1.28 54.86
CA TYR A 83 22.25 -1.04 54.50
C TYR A 83 22.20 -0.11 53.30
N GLY A 84 21.71 -0.61 52.17
CA GLY A 84 21.49 0.19 50.98
C GLY A 84 20.44 -0.42 50.08
N ALA A 85 19.80 0.43 49.29
CA ALA A 85 18.99 -0.03 48.17
C ALA A 85 19.89 -0.18 46.95
N LEU A 86 19.67 -1.24 46.16
CA LEU A 86 20.42 -1.45 44.93
C LEU A 86 20.00 -0.42 43.88
N VAL A 87 20.97 0.13 43.16
CA VAL A 87 20.71 0.97 41.98
C VAL A 87 20.18 0.05 40.87
N PRO A 88 19.05 0.39 40.21
CA PRO A 88 18.57 -0.36 39.05
C PRO A 88 19.54 -0.24 37.87
N ALA A 89 19.60 -1.25 37.00
CA ALA A 89 20.33 -1.17 35.74
C ALA A 89 19.47 -1.67 34.59
N LEU A 90 19.40 -0.91 33.49
CA LEU A 90 18.67 -1.28 32.28
C LEU A 90 19.64 -1.87 31.25
N THR A 91 19.24 -2.96 30.62
CA THR A 91 20.02 -3.62 29.55
C THR A 91 19.43 -3.38 28.17
N SER A 92 18.09 -3.35 28.05
CA SER A 92 17.41 -3.14 26.77
C SER A 92 15.99 -2.64 26.96
N LEU A 93 15.39 -2.21 25.85
CA LEU A 93 13.96 -1.96 25.75
C LEU A 93 13.43 -2.47 24.41
N ASN A 94 12.16 -2.89 24.36
CA ASN A 94 11.51 -3.37 23.14
C ASN A 94 10.02 -3.00 23.11
N PRO A 95 9.50 -2.37 22.03
CA PRO A 95 10.24 -1.86 20.87
C PRO A 95 11.19 -0.70 21.21
N ALA A 96 12.24 -0.52 20.40
CA ALA A 96 13.23 0.56 20.57
C ALA A 96 12.85 1.91 19.96
N SER A 97 11.67 1.99 19.38
CA SER A 97 11.11 3.22 18.81
C SER A 97 9.58 3.17 18.82
N GLY A 98 8.96 4.33 18.64
CA GLY A 98 7.51 4.47 18.58
C GLY A 98 7.06 5.90 18.32
N SER A 99 5.76 6.14 18.37
CA SER A 99 5.17 7.42 17.98
C SER A 99 5.58 8.58 18.90
N ALA A 100 5.95 9.71 18.31
CA ALA A 100 6.12 11.00 18.99
C ALA A 100 4.85 11.47 19.72
N ALA A 101 3.66 11.00 19.33
CA ALA A 101 2.42 11.26 20.05
C ALA A 101 2.30 10.49 21.39
N GLY A 102 3.23 9.58 21.68
CA GLY A 102 3.19 8.70 22.85
C GLY A 102 2.28 7.48 22.66
N GLY A 103 2.03 6.75 23.74
CA GLY A 103 1.13 5.58 23.75
C GLY A 103 1.77 4.27 23.31
N THR A 104 3.04 4.26 22.92
CA THR A 104 3.77 3.02 22.62
C THR A 104 4.07 2.29 23.93
N THR A 105 3.56 1.06 24.08
CA THR A 105 3.91 0.15 25.18
C THR A 105 5.27 -0.46 24.91
N VAL A 106 6.19 -0.28 25.85
CA VAL A 106 7.56 -0.81 25.80
C VAL A 106 7.85 -1.70 27.00
N VAL A 107 8.60 -2.76 26.76
CA VAL A 107 9.13 -3.65 27.81
C VAL A 107 10.58 -3.28 28.05
N LEU A 108 10.88 -2.80 29.26
CA LEU A 108 12.23 -2.53 29.75
C LEU A 108 12.78 -3.79 30.41
N THR A 109 14.01 -4.18 30.06
CA THR A 109 14.71 -5.33 30.66
C THR A 109 15.93 -4.83 31.43
N GLY A 110 16.21 -5.43 32.59
CA GLY A 110 17.28 -4.98 33.47
C GLY A 110 17.51 -5.85 34.71
N THR A 111 18.11 -5.25 35.74
CA THR A 111 18.32 -5.84 37.07
C THR A 111 17.92 -4.85 38.16
N ASN A 112 17.61 -5.38 39.36
CA ASN A 112 17.22 -4.60 40.54
C ASN A 112 16.02 -3.66 40.29
N LEU A 113 15.05 -4.10 39.49
CA LEU A 113 13.88 -3.30 39.11
C LEU A 113 12.74 -3.36 40.13
N THR A 114 12.87 -4.18 41.18
CA THR A 114 11.91 -4.18 42.29
C THR A 114 11.88 -2.81 42.98
N GLY A 115 10.68 -2.29 43.25
CA GLY A 115 10.52 -1.01 43.94
C GLY A 115 10.85 0.23 43.10
N VAL A 116 10.95 0.10 41.77
CA VAL A 116 10.97 1.27 40.87
C VAL A 116 9.71 2.11 41.08
N THR A 117 9.92 3.42 41.24
CA THR A 117 8.88 4.41 41.55
C THR A 117 8.58 5.35 40.38
N SER A 118 9.48 5.46 39.40
CA SER A 118 9.24 6.21 38.18
C SER A 118 10.01 5.64 36.99
N VAL A 119 9.42 5.80 35.81
CA VAL A 119 10.05 5.55 34.50
C VAL A 119 10.03 6.88 33.76
N SER A 120 11.14 7.29 33.17
CA SER A 120 11.30 8.57 32.47
C SER A 120 11.85 8.34 31.06
N PHE A 121 11.29 9.03 30.08
CA PHE A 121 11.71 9.07 28.68
C PHE A 121 12.19 10.49 28.37
N GLY A 122 13.51 10.70 28.30
CA GLY A 122 14.07 12.02 28.00
C GLY A 122 13.72 13.09 29.05
N GLY A 123 13.49 12.69 30.30
CA GLY A 123 13.04 13.60 31.37
C GLY A 123 11.51 13.70 31.51
N THR A 124 10.74 13.18 30.56
CA THR A 124 9.26 13.14 30.65
C THR A 124 8.81 11.83 31.26
N SER A 125 7.98 11.87 32.30
CA SER A 125 7.48 10.66 32.96
C SER A 125 6.63 9.79 32.03
N ALA A 126 6.78 8.48 32.13
CA ALA A 126 5.88 7.50 31.50
C ALA A 126 4.43 7.77 31.89
N THR A 127 3.49 7.60 30.96
CA THR A 127 2.05 7.79 31.24
C THR A 127 1.52 6.72 32.20
N SER A 128 2.11 5.52 32.13
CA SER A 128 1.90 4.44 33.08
C SER A 128 3.07 3.46 33.02
N PHE A 129 3.27 2.70 34.10
CA PHE A 129 4.17 1.55 34.09
C PHE A 129 3.75 0.52 35.14
N THR A 130 4.17 -0.72 34.92
CA THR A 130 3.99 -1.86 35.81
C THR A 130 5.33 -2.54 36.00
N VAL A 131 5.77 -2.70 37.24
CA VAL A 131 6.94 -3.53 37.56
C VAL A 131 6.51 -5.00 37.51
N ASN A 132 6.92 -5.73 36.47
CA ASN A 132 6.52 -7.11 36.27
C ASN A 132 7.35 -8.08 37.13
N SER A 133 8.65 -7.80 37.28
CA SER A 133 9.58 -8.62 38.06
C SER A 133 10.82 -7.79 38.45
N ALA A 134 11.78 -8.41 39.15
CA ALA A 134 13.08 -7.80 39.43
C ALA A 134 13.92 -7.48 38.18
N THR A 135 13.52 -7.99 37.01
CA THR A 135 14.26 -7.84 35.75
C THR A 135 13.45 -7.28 34.59
N GLN A 136 12.16 -6.97 34.80
CA GLN A 136 11.29 -6.46 33.74
C GLN A 136 10.26 -5.42 34.22
N ILE A 137 10.08 -4.37 33.42
CA ILE A 137 9.04 -3.34 33.58
C ILE A 137 8.31 -3.16 32.25
N THR A 138 6.99 -3.06 32.28
CA THR A 138 6.17 -2.62 31.14
C THR A 138 5.82 -1.16 31.34
N ALA A 139 6.15 -0.28 30.40
CA ALA A 139 5.88 1.15 30.49
C ALA A 139 5.20 1.66 29.21
N VAL A 140 4.40 2.72 29.33
CA VAL A 140 3.77 3.40 28.20
C VAL A 140 4.44 4.76 28.01
N THR A 141 4.94 4.98 26.79
CA THR A 141 5.66 6.20 26.41
C THR A 141 4.75 7.43 26.47
N PRO A 142 5.23 8.56 27.02
CA PRO A 142 4.55 9.85 26.91
C PRO A 142 4.70 10.45 25.51
N ALA A 143 3.93 11.50 25.23
CA ALA A 143 4.19 12.34 24.05
C ALA A 143 5.52 13.08 24.22
N HIS A 144 6.31 13.13 23.14
CA HIS A 144 7.62 13.79 23.13
C HIS A 144 7.97 14.22 21.70
N VAL A 145 8.80 15.25 21.56
CA VAL A 145 9.34 15.67 20.25
C VAL A 145 10.11 14.50 19.61
N ALA A 146 9.98 14.35 18.29
CA ALA A 146 10.70 13.31 17.54
C ALA A 146 12.22 13.41 17.76
N GLY A 147 12.88 12.26 17.93
CA GLY A 147 14.29 12.16 18.24
C GLY A 147 14.62 11.05 19.25
N ALA A 148 15.92 10.78 19.41
CA ALA A 148 16.41 9.81 20.38
C ALA A 148 16.44 10.41 21.78
N VAL A 149 15.92 9.67 22.76
CA VAL A 149 15.98 10.01 24.18
C VAL A 149 16.58 8.87 25.00
N GLN A 150 17.11 9.20 26.18
CA GLN A 150 17.48 8.19 27.17
C GLN A 150 16.28 7.84 28.03
N VAL A 151 16.05 6.55 28.23
CA VAL A 151 15.04 6.01 29.13
C VAL A 151 15.74 5.54 30.40
N THR A 152 15.25 6.01 31.53
CA THR A 152 15.79 5.68 32.86
C THR A 152 14.66 5.29 33.80
N VAL A 153 15.00 4.51 34.83
CA VAL A 153 14.10 4.21 35.94
C VAL A 153 14.69 4.64 37.26
N THR A 154 13.86 5.11 38.19
CA THR A 154 14.30 5.53 39.52
C THR A 154 13.69 4.62 40.58
N ALA A 155 14.56 4.05 41.42
CA ALA A 155 14.20 3.32 42.62
C ALA A 155 14.84 3.99 43.85
N PRO A 156 14.51 3.57 45.09
CA PRO A 156 15.14 4.14 46.29
C PRO A 156 16.67 4.08 46.31
N GLY A 157 17.28 3.12 45.60
CA GLY A 157 18.74 3.00 45.48
C GLY A 157 19.38 4.01 44.55
N GLY A 158 18.60 4.65 43.67
CA GLY A 158 19.09 5.61 42.69
C GLY A 158 18.39 5.50 41.34
N THR A 159 18.89 6.25 40.37
CA THR A 159 18.44 6.19 38.96
C THR A 159 19.35 5.26 38.17
N SER A 160 18.77 4.48 37.27
CA SER A 160 19.51 3.57 36.40
C SER A 160 20.41 4.29 35.40
N ASN A 161 21.25 3.53 34.71
CA ASN A 161 21.77 3.95 33.41
C ASN A 161 20.62 4.20 32.41
N GLY A 162 20.93 4.89 31.32
CA GLY A 162 20.01 5.10 30.20
C GLY A 162 20.06 3.98 29.17
N VAL A 163 18.91 3.68 28.56
CA VAL A 163 18.80 2.95 27.29
C VAL A 163 18.07 3.82 26.27
N THR A 164 18.46 3.76 25.00
CA THR A 164 17.92 4.69 23.98
C THR A 164 16.55 4.24 23.46
N PHE A 165 15.60 5.18 23.43
CA PHE A 165 14.33 5.05 22.70
C PHE A 165 14.22 6.17 21.68
N THR A 166 13.75 5.87 20.47
CA THR A 166 13.59 6.87 19.40
C THR A 166 12.12 7.20 19.16
N TYR A 167 11.73 8.45 19.41
CA TYR A 167 10.43 8.97 19.01
C TYR A 167 10.44 9.28 17.51
N ILE A 168 9.51 8.69 16.76
CA ILE A 168 9.36 8.84 15.32
C ILE A 168 8.13 9.71 15.06
N ALA A 169 8.28 10.73 14.22
CA ALA A 169 7.17 11.57 13.80
C ALA A 169 6.17 10.79 12.94
N VAL A 170 4.90 11.19 12.97
CA VAL A 170 3.88 10.67 12.05
C VAL A 170 4.31 11.01 10.61
N PRO A 171 4.28 10.06 9.66
CA PRO A 171 4.62 10.32 8.27
C PRO A 171 3.63 11.30 7.63
N THR A 172 4.02 11.96 6.54
CA THR A 172 3.09 12.75 5.74
C THR A 172 3.12 12.33 4.28
N LEU A 173 1.95 12.29 3.64
CA LEU A 173 1.81 12.09 2.21
C LEU A 173 1.44 13.42 1.53
N ALA A 174 2.13 13.73 0.45
CA ALA A 174 1.93 14.93 -0.36
C ALA A 174 1.14 14.64 -1.64
N SER A 175 1.41 13.51 -2.32
CA SER A 175 0.71 13.15 -3.56
C SER A 175 0.71 11.65 -3.85
N ALA A 176 -0.17 11.24 -4.76
CA ALA A 176 -0.23 9.93 -5.39
C ALA A 176 -0.26 10.13 -6.91
N VAL A 177 0.68 9.53 -7.65
CA VAL A 177 0.78 9.69 -9.11
C VAL A 177 0.94 8.33 -9.81
N PRO A 178 0.04 7.94 -10.73
CA PRO A 178 -1.21 8.62 -11.06
C PRO A 178 -2.18 8.66 -9.87
N ASN A 179 -3.10 9.63 -9.85
CA ASN A 179 -4.11 9.80 -8.80
C ASN A 179 -5.46 9.13 -9.13
N SER A 180 -5.49 8.28 -10.16
CA SER A 180 -6.67 7.51 -10.55
C SER A 180 -6.30 6.18 -11.21
N GLY A 181 -7.22 5.22 -11.20
CA GLY A 181 -7.06 3.91 -11.82
C GLY A 181 -8.36 3.08 -11.84
N PRO A 182 -8.36 1.88 -12.43
CA PRO A 182 -9.56 1.07 -12.58
C PRO A 182 -9.96 0.35 -11.27
N PRO A 183 -11.26 0.07 -11.04
CA PRO A 183 -11.78 -0.67 -9.88
C PRO A 183 -11.12 -2.04 -9.64
N VAL A 184 -10.57 -2.67 -10.68
CA VAL A 184 -9.90 -3.98 -10.57
C VAL A 184 -8.57 -3.89 -9.79
N GLY A 185 -8.03 -2.69 -9.59
CA GLY A 185 -6.71 -2.46 -9.01
C GLY A 185 -5.59 -2.66 -10.04
N GLY A 186 -4.36 -2.88 -9.55
CA GLY A 186 -3.20 -3.14 -10.40
C GLY A 186 -2.50 -1.90 -10.99
N THR A 187 -2.94 -0.68 -10.66
CA THR A 187 -2.23 0.54 -11.05
C THR A 187 -0.98 0.70 -10.20
N VAL A 188 0.18 0.91 -10.82
CA VAL A 188 1.41 1.28 -10.11
C VAL A 188 1.35 2.77 -9.81
N VAL A 189 1.33 3.12 -8.53
CA VAL A 189 1.24 4.49 -8.03
C VAL A 189 2.50 4.84 -7.26
N VAL A 190 3.06 6.01 -7.53
CA VAL A 190 4.14 6.60 -6.75
C VAL A 190 3.53 7.56 -5.74
N LEU A 191 3.68 7.25 -4.45
CA LEU A 191 3.36 8.14 -3.35
C LEU A 191 4.59 8.97 -3.01
N THR A 192 4.41 10.29 -2.86
CA THR A 192 5.46 11.19 -2.37
C THR A 192 5.08 11.77 -1.02
N GLY A 193 6.08 12.06 -0.18
CA GLY A 193 5.83 12.48 1.21
C GLY A 193 7.11 12.72 2.01
N THR A 194 7.00 12.62 3.34
CA THR A 194 8.13 12.68 4.29
C THR A 194 7.98 11.63 5.38
N GLY A 195 9.10 11.17 5.94
CA GLY A 195 9.11 10.20 7.04
C GLY A 195 8.60 8.82 6.63
N LEU A 196 8.73 8.45 5.35
CA LEU A 196 8.18 7.21 4.79
C LEU A 196 9.08 5.98 5.05
N THR A 197 10.29 6.18 5.57
CA THR A 197 11.17 5.08 5.97
C THR A 197 10.50 4.21 7.04
N GLY A 198 10.58 2.89 6.89
CA GLY A 198 9.98 1.95 7.84
C GLY A 198 8.46 1.80 7.71
N THR A 199 7.86 2.24 6.61
CA THR A 199 6.44 1.98 6.32
C THR A 199 6.16 0.48 6.34
N THR A 200 5.16 0.07 7.13
CA THR A 200 4.73 -1.33 7.31
C THR A 200 3.42 -1.63 6.59
N ALA A 201 2.64 -0.60 6.25
CA ALA A 201 1.40 -0.76 5.48
C ALA A 201 1.09 0.47 4.63
N VAL A 202 0.49 0.24 3.46
CA VAL A 202 -0.19 1.26 2.65
C VAL A 202 -1.62 0.80 2.43
N SER A 203 -2.59 1.68 2.58
CA SER A 203 -4.03 1.36 2.42
C SER A 203 -4.73 2.38 1.54
N PHE A 204 -5.70 1.90 0.76
CA PHE A 204 -6.60 2.69 -0.08
C PHE A 204 -8.00 2.60 0.55
N GLY A 205 -8.38 3.64 1.29
CA GLY A 205 -9.51 3.56 2.21
C GLY A 205 -9.25 2.51 3.30
N ALA A 206 -10.18 1.58 3.49
CA ALA A 206 -10.01 0.45 4.41
C ALA A 206 -9.29 -0.76 3.79
N THR A 207 -8.97 -0.72 2.48
CA THR A 207 -8.41 -1.87 1.76
C THR A 207 -6.89 -1.79 1.73
N PRO A 208 -6.16 -2.79 2.30
CA PRO A 208 -4.70 -2.83 2.22
C PRO A 208 -4.21 -2.99 0.78
N ALA A 209 -3.12 -2.30 0.43
CA ALA A 209 -2.46 -2.51 -0.85
C ALA A 209 -1.83 -3.92 -0.89
N PRO A 210 -1.95 -4.66 -2.01
CA PRO A 210 -1.40 -6.01 -2.13
C PRO A 210 0.14 -6.03 -2.12
N LEU A 211 0.77 -4.96 -2.59
CA LEU A 211 2.23 -4.85 -2.66
C LEU A 211 2.66 -3.38 -2.65
N PHE A 212 3.74 -3.08 -1.96
CA PHE A 212 4.44 -1.80 -2.05
C PHE A 212 5.94 -1.97 -1.82
N THR A 213 6.71 -0.96 -2.17
CA THR A 213 8.15 -0.85 -1.95
C THR A 213 8.45 0.55 -1.46
N VAL A 214 9.13 0.66 -0.32
CA VAL A 214 9.66 1.93 0.18
C VAL A 214 10.93 2.24 -0.59
N ASN A 215 10.89 3.26 -1.45
CA ASN A 215 12.03 3.63 -2.30
C ASN A 215 13.01 4.54 -1.56
N SER A 216 12.49 5.46 -0.75
CA SER A 216 13.26 6.40 0.07
C SER A 216 12.39 6.95 1.21
N ASP A 217 12.94 7.83 2.05
CA ASP A 217 12.17 8.53 3.08
C ASP A 217 11.06 9.44 2.52
N THR A 218 11.11 9.73 1.21
CA THR A 218 10.17 10.64 0.54
C THR A 218 9.35 9.98 -0.54
N GLN A 219 9.51 8.67 -0.78
CA GLN A 219 8.83 7.98 -1.87
C GLN A 219 8.51 6.52 -1.58
N ILE A 220 7.28 6.11 -1.92
CA ILE A 220 6.83 4.72 -1.94
C ILE A 220 6.24 4.41 -3.32
N THR A 221 6.59 3.27 -3.89
CA THR A 221 5.90 2.70 -5.05
C THR A 221 4.91 1.65 -4.55
N VAL A 222 3.64 1.76 -4.91
CA VAL A 222 2.56 0.87 -4.44
C VAL A 222 1.70 0.40 -5.60
N LEU A 223 1.23 -0.84 -5.51
CA LEU A 223 0.21 -1.38 -6.41
C LEU A 223 -1.18 -1.16 -5.80
N THR A 224 -2.10 -0.53 -6.51
CA THR A 224 -3.46 -0.30 -5.99
C THR A 224 -4.21 -1.62 -5.80
N PRO A 225 -4.91 -1.84 -4.67
CA PRO A 225 -5.84 -2.96 -4.52
C PRO A 225 -7.07 -2.80 -5.41
N ALA A 226 -7.83 -3.88 -5.59
CA ALA A 226 -9.19 -3.80 -6.12
C ALA A 226 -10.10 -3.03 -5.14
N HIS A 227 -10.95 -2.17 -5.66
CA HIS A 227 -11.87 -1.34 -4.88
C HIS A 227 -13.07 -0.95 -5.75
N THR A 228 -14.22 -0.66 -5.15
CA THR A 228 -15.36 -0.10 -5.90
C THR A 228 -15.01 1.27 -6.49
N ALA A 229 -15.67 1.67 -7.57
CA ALA A 229 -15.47 2.99 -8.15
C ALA A 229 -15.79 4.10 -7.12
N GLY A 230 -15.04 5.20 -7.19
CA GLY A 230 -15.14 6.33 -6.27
C GLY A 230 -13.77 6.80 -5.73
N ALA A 231 -13.78 7.96 -5.08
CA ALA A 231 -12.60 8.52 -4.42
C ALA A 231 -12.34 7.84 -3.07
N VAL A 232 -11.07 7.52 -2.80
CA VAL A 232 -10.60 6.99 -1.52
C VAL A 232 -9.41 7.79 -1.00
N GLN A 233 -9.18 7.73 0.30
CA GLN A 233 -7.97 8.28 0.92
C GLN A 233 -6.88 7.20 0.97
N VAL A 234 -5.71 7.51 0.46
CA VAL A 234 -4.51 6.68 0.55
C VAL A 234 -3.72 7.11 1.77
N THR A 235 -3.36 6.15 2.62
CA THR A 235 -2.56 6.38 3.84
C THR A 235 -1.40 5.41 3.93
N ALA A 236 -0.29 5.85 4.52
CA ALA A 236 0.87 5.01 4.85
C ALA A 236 1.07 4.95 6.37
N THR A 237 1.41 3.77 6.89
CA THR A 237 1.63 3.54 8.33
C THR A 237 3.08 3.18 8.59
N THR A 238 3.72 3.91 9.50
CA THR A 238 5.07 3.64 10.02
C THR A 238 5.00 3.43 11.54
N PRO A 239 6.11 3.06 12.23
CA PRO A 239 6.15 3.08 13.69
C PRO A 239 5.84 4.45 14.32
N GLY A 240 5.96 5.54 13.55
CA GLY A 240 5.56 6.88 13.99
C GLY A 240 4.05 7.10 14.03
N GLY A 241 3.27 6.28 13.32
CA GLY A 241 1.82 6.37 13.19
C GLY A 241 1.35 6.28 11.73
N THR A 242 0.07 6.55 11.50
CA THR A 242 -0.54 6.61 10.16
C THR A 242 -0.54 8.03 9.63
N SER A 243 -0.16 8.21 8.36
CA SER A 243 -0.10 9.50 7.69
C SER A 243 -1.48 10.17 7.55
N ASN A 244 -1.47 11.43 7.12
CA ASN A 244 -2.65 12.01 6.47
C ASN A 244 -3.06 11.21 5.21
N GLY A 245 -4.27 11.48 4.72
CA GLY A 245 -4.76 10.94 3.45
C GLY A 245 -4.34 11.80 2.25
N VAL A 246 -4.06 11.15 1.12
CA VAL A 246 -4.07 11.77 -0.21
C VAL A 246 -5.13 11.07 -1.08
N THR A 247 -5.80 11.80 -1.97
CA THR A 247 -6.92 11.24 -2.73
C THR A 247 -6.45 10.41 -3.91
N PHE A 248 -7.01 9.20 -4.06
CA PHE A 248 -6.94 8.39 -5.27
C PHE A 248 -8.36 8.05 -5.74
N THR A 249 -8.63 8.15 -7.03
CA THR A 249 -9.98 7.92 -7.58
C THR A 249 -10.03 6.65 -8.41
N TYR A 250 -10.81 5.67 -7.96
CA TYR A 250 -11.19 4.52 -8.77
C TYR A 250 -12.23 4.95 -9.79
N ILE A 251 -11.85 5.08 -11.05
CA ILE A 251 -12.74 5.49 -12.13
C ILE A 251 -13.34 4.26 -12.80
N SER A 252 -14.65 4.08 -12.69
CA SER A 252 -15.37 3.11 -13.53
C SER A 252 -15.34 3.64 -14.96
N GLY A 253 -14.71 2.91 -15.88
CA GLY A 253 -14.64 3.31 -17.27
C GLY A 253 -13.50 2.64 -18.02
N LEU A 254 -13.81 2.16 -19.21
CA LEU A 254 -12.83 1.71 -20.19
C LEU A 254 -12.32 2.96 -20.93
N LEU A 255 -11.00 3.15 -21.07
CA LEU A 255 -10.48 4.26 -21.87
C LEU A 255 -10.79 4.05 -23.35
N PRO A 256 -11.10 5.09 -24.15
CA PRO A 256 -11.24 4.95 -25.59
C PRO A 256 -9.97 4.38 -26.24
N VAL A 257 -10.09 3.74 -27.40
CA VAL A 257 -8.90 3.34 -28.18
C VAL A 257 -8.32 4.61 -28.83
N ASN A 258 -7.06 4.90 -28.55
CA ASN A 258 -6.40 6.07 -29.13
C ASN A 258 -6.01 5.77 -30.60
N VAL A 259 -6.71 6.41 -31.53
CA VAL A 259 -6.42 6.29 -32.98
C VAL A 259 -5.35 7.27 -33.48
N GLY A 260 -4.77 8.09 -32.59
CA GLY A 260 -3.69 9.02 -32.92
C GLY A 260 -4.05 9.96 -34.07
N THR A 261 -3.13 10.14 -35.02
CA THR A 261 -3.33 10.96 -36.23
C THR A 261 -4.36 10.39 -37.20
N ALA A 262 -4.73 9.10 -37.09
CA ALA A 262 -5.86 8.55 -37.85
C ALA A 262 -7.22 9.14 -37.39
N SER A 263 -7.26 9.90 -36.29
CA SER A 263 -8.46 10.59 -35.82
C SER A 263 -9.06 11.55 -36.86
N THR A 264 -8.27 12.13 -37.76
CA THR A 264 -8.76 13.04 -38.80
C THR A 264 -9.36 12.30 -40.01
N PHE A 265 -9.04 11.02 -40.18
CA PHE A 265 -9.51 10.21 -41.28
C PHE A 265 -10.89 9.63 -41.02
N ALA A 266 -11.82 9.89 -41.94
CA ALA A 266 -13.08 9.16 -42.02
C ALA A 266 -12.88 7.80 -42.72
N VAL A 267 -11.95 7.74 -43.68
CA VAL A 267 -11.60 6.52 -44.41
C VAL A 267 -10.08 6.41 -44.56
N LEU A 268 -9.51 5.26 -44.23
CA LEU A 268 -8.09 4.96 -44.45
C LEU A 268 -7.93 3.50 -44.88
N GLY A 269 -7.37 3.26 -46.07
CA GLY A 269 -7.01 1.93 -46.55
C GLY A 269 -5.50 1.72 -46.64
N ALA A 270 -5.04 0.47 -46.60
CA ALA A 270 -3.62 0.17 -46.78
C ALA A 270 -3.23 -0.01 -48.26
N ALA A 271 -4.03 -0.77 -49.00
CA ALA A 271 -3.75 -1.11 -50.39
C ALA A 271 -4.34 -0.10 -51.39
N THR A 272 -5.67 0.08 -51.35
CA THR A 272 -6.41 1.01 -52.20
C THR A 272 -7.65 1.53 -51.48
N VAL A 273 -8.18 2.66 -51.93
CA VAL A 273 -9.58 3.04 -51.67
C VAL A 273 -10.32 3.15 -53.00
N THR A 274 -11.42 2.41 -53.15
CA THR A 274 -12.20 2.35 -54.40
C THR A 274 -13.65 2.70 -54.11
N ASN A 275 -14.24 3.58 -54.92
CA ASN A 275 -15.64 3.98 -54.80
C ASN A 275 -16.42 3.76 -56.11
N GLY A 276 -17.59 3.12 -56.00
CA GLY A 276 -18.46 2.80 -57.15
C GLY A 276 -19.57 3.81 -57.43
N GLY A 277 -19.91 4.68 -56.47
CA GLY A 277 -21.13 5.51 -56.54
C GLY A 277 -20.98 6.90 -55.93
N ALA A 278 -22.09 7.59 -55.65
CA ALA A 278 -22.08 8.97 -55.15
C ALA A 278 -21.82 9.04 -53.62
N THR A 279 -20.67 8.53 -53.19
CA THR A 279 -20.26 8.53 -51.79
C THR A 279 -19.91 9.93 -51.29
N ALA A 280 -20.38 10.30 -50.11
CA ALA A 280 -20.04 11.53 -49.41
C ALA A 280 -19.21 11.22 -48.16
N ILE A 281 -17.98 11.74 -48.11
CA ILE A 281 -17.09 11.62 -46.95
C ILE A 281 -16.96 12.99 -46.27
N THR A 282 -17.12 13.02 -44.94
CA THR A 282 -16.83 14.18 -44.09
C THR A 282 -15.65 13.85 -43.18
N GLY A 283 -14.47 14.39 -43.52
CA GLY A 283 -13.18 14.04 -42.92
C GLY A 283 -12.16 13.62 -43.96
N ASP A 284 -10.94 13.31 -43.54
CA ASP A 284 -9.87 12.95 -44.48
C ASP A 284 -10.09 11.55 -45.07
N LEU A 285 -9.64 11.39 -46.31
CA LEU A 285 -9.64 10.13 -47.04
C LEU A 285 -8.19 9.75 -47.35
N GLY A 286 -7.73 8.59 -46.92
CA GLY A 286 -6.32 8.20 -47.04
C GLY A 286 -6.10 6.82 -47.64
N VAL A 287 -4.93 6.66 -48.25
CA VAL A 287 -4.34 5.34 -48.52
C VAL A 287 -2.85 5.37 -48.23
N SER A 288 -2.32 4.37 -47.52
CA SER A 288 -0.88 4.15 -47.30
C SER A 288 -0.64 2.74 -46.78
N PRO A 289 0.38 1.98 -47.24
CA PRO A 289 1.46 2.41 -48.14
C PRO A 289 1.06 2.44 -49.62
N GLY A 290 -0.14 1.98 -49.97
CA GLY A 290 -0.70 2.16 -51.30
C GLY A 290 -0.90 3.63 -51.67
N THR A 291 -1.15 3.88 -52.94
CA THR A 291 -1.26 5.25 -53.49
C THR A 291 -2.56 5.46 -54.27
N ALA A 292 -3.38 4.43 -54.46
CA ALA A 292 -4.55 4.52 -55.33
C ALA A 292 -5.82 4.84 -54.55
N VAL A 293 -6.41 6.00 -54.87
CA VAL A 293 -7.79 6.38 -54.52
C VAL A 293 -8.55 6.56 -55.84
N THR A 294 -9.65 5.84 -56.02
CA THR A 294 -10.43 5.84 -57.28
C THR A 294 -11.93 6.05 -57.01
N GLY A 295 -12.64 6.67 -57.96
CA GLY A 295 -14.07 6.96 -57.83
C GLY A 295 -14.41 8.27 -57.11
N PHE A 296 -13.45 9.20 -57.00
CA PHE A 296 -13.65 10.56 -56.47
C PHE A 296 -13.18 11.58 -57.52
N PRO A 297 -14.03 11.97 -58.50
CA PRO A 297 -15.50 11.80 -58.60
C PRO A 297 -16.01 10.42 -59.09
N PRO A 298 -17.32 10.07 -58.92
CA PRO A 298 -18.42 10.93 -58.43
C PRO A 298 -18.49 11.07 -56.91
N GLY A 299 -17.71 10.30 -56.15
CA GLY A 299 -17.59 10.49 -54.72
C GLY A 299 -17.03 11.87 -54.38
N THR A 300 -17.36 12.38 -53.20
CA THR A 300 -16.92 13.68 -52.70
C THR A 300 -16.30 13.55 -51.32
N VAL A 301 -15.30 14.41 -51.05
CA VAL A 301 -14.68 14.56 -49.74
C VAL A 301 -14.89 16.01 -49.31
N THR A 302 -15.47 16.19 -48.13
CA THR A 302 -15.79 17.49 -47.52
C THR A 302 -15.18 17.58 -46.14
N SER A 303 -14.84 18.79 -45.69
CA SER A 303 -14.21 19.03 -44.38
C SER A 303 -12.95 18.17 -44.12
N GLY A 304 -12.23 17.82 -45.19
CA GLY A 304 -11.02 17.01 -45.19
C GLY A 304 -10.37 16.97 -46.57
N THR A 305 -9.24 16.28 -46.66
CA THR A 305 -8.43 16.15 -47.88
C THR A 305 -8.15 14.70 -48.24
N ILE A 306 -7.86 14.46 -49.52
CA ILE A 306 -7.41 13.14 -50.00
C ILE A 306 -5.89 13.04 -49.84
N HIS A 307 -5.44 12.09 -49.03
CA HIS A 307 -4.03 11.77 -48.76
C HIS A 307 -3.66 10.43 -49.41
N ALA A 308 -3.15 10.48 -50.64
CA ALA A 308 -2.84 9.29 -51.43
C ALA A 308 -1.35 8.95 -51.37
N GLY A 309 -0.96 8.11 -50.41
CA GLY A 309 0.43 7.64 -50.22
C GLY A 309 1.40 8.71 -49.72
N ASP A 310 0.90 9.76 -49.07
CA ASP A 310 1.74 10.82 -48.51
C ASP A 310 2.15 10.55 -47.05
N ALA A 311 2.97 11.47 -46.50
CA ALA A 311 3.47 11.35 -45.13
C ALA A 311 2.37 11.40 -44.06
N THR A 312 1.27 12.13 -44.31
CA THR A 312 0.14 12.22 -43.38
C THR A 312 -0.60 10.89 -43.32
N ALA A 313 -0.92 10.29 -44.47
CA ALA A 313 -1.51 8.96 -44.54
C ALA A 313 -0.58 7.88 -43.96
N ALA A 314 0.74 8.00 -44.16
CA ALA A 314 1.72 7.08 -43.60
C ALA A 314 1.78 7.13 -42.07
N GLN A 315 1.76 8.33 -41.47
CA GLN A 315 1.71 8.45 -40.01
C GLN A 315 0.37 7.96 -39.45
N ALA A 316 -0.75 8.31 -40.08
CA ALA A 316 -2.06 7.82 -39.69
C ALA A 316 -2.15 6.29 -39.75
N HIS A 317 -1.55 5.66 -40.77
CA HIS A 317 -1.49 4.21 -40.87
C HIS A 317 -0.62 3.58 -39.77
N THR A 318 0.44 4.27 -39.34
CA THR A 318 1.27 3.83 -38.20
C THR A 318 0.47 3.86 -36.90
N ASP A 319 -0.23 4.96 -36.64
CA ASP A 319 -1.06 5.10 -35.45
C ASP A 319 -2.26 4.14 -35.46
N LEU A 320 -2.82 3.85 -36.64
CA LEU A 320 -3.84 2.82 -36.83
C LEU A 320 -3.34 1.43 -36.42
N GLN A 321 -2.09 1.07 -36.72
CA GLN A 321 -1.50 -0.19 -36.25
C GLN A 321 -1.43 -0.24 -34.72
N THR A 322 -1.01 0.86 -34.08
CA THR A 322 -1.00 0.95 -32.62
C THR A 322 -2.42 0.83 -32.04
N ALA A 323 -3.39 1.52 -32.61
CA ALA A 323 -4.79 1.47 -32.19
C ALA A 323 -5.40 0.07 -32.33
N TYR A 324 -5.12 -0.63 -33.44
CA TYR A 324 -5.57 -2.00 -33.65
C TYR A 324 -4.99 -2.94 -32.59
N LEU A 325 -3.68 -2.84 -32.29
CA LEU A 325 -3.04 -3.67 -31.28
C LEU A 325 -3.53 -3.37 -29.86
N ASP A 326 -3.78 -2.09 -29.53
CA ASP A 326 -4.43 -1.69 -28.27
C ASP A 326 -5.81 -2.35 -28.15
N ALA A 327 -6.66 -2.22 -29.16
CA ALA A 327 -7.99 -2.80 -29.18
C ALA A 327 -7.99 -4.33 -29.05
N VAL A 328 -7.05 -5.03 -29.70
CA VAL A 328 -6.85 -6.49 -29.56
C VAL A 328 -6.41 -6.86 -28.13
N GLY A 329 -5.56 -6.04 -27.51
CA GLY A 329 -5.00 -6.27 -26.18
C GLY A 329 -5.96 -6.00 -25.01
N ARG A 330 -7.12 -5.38 -25.26
CA ARG A 330 -8.10 -5.10 -24.21
C ARG A 330 -8.64 -6.40 -23.62
N ILE A 331 -8.76 -6.44 -22.30
CA ILE A 331 -9.31 -7.59 -21.56
C ILE A 331 -10.84 -7.61 -21.73
N PRO A 332 -11.44 -8.70 -22.26
CA PRO A 332 -12.89 -8.80 -22.42
C PRO A 332 -13.64 -8.75 -21.09
N THR A 333 -14.74 -8.00 -21.06
CA THR A 333 -15.71 -7.97 -19.96
C THR A 333 -16.96 -8.77 -20.29
N GLY A 334 -17.16 -9.17 -21.55
CA GLY A 334 -18.27 -10.00 -22.01
C GLY A 334 -17.95 -10.76 -23.30
N PHE A 335 -18.77 -11.74 -23.63
CA PHE A 335 -18.63 -12.54 -24.85
C PHE A 335 -19.86 -12.38 -25.75
N VAL A 336 -19.62 -12.26 -27.05
CA VAL A 336 -20.65 -12.27 -28.09
C VAL A 336 -20.82 -13.72 -28.56
N LEU A 337 -21.92 -14.35 -28.18
CA LEU A 337 -22.20 -15.76 -28.47
C LEU A 337 -23.22 -15.94 -29.61
N THR A 338 -23.94 -14.88 -29.96
CA THR A 338 -24.99 -14.84 -30.98
C THR A 338 -24.91 -13.55 -31.77
N ASP A 339 -25.70 -13.43 -32.84
CA ASP A 339 -25.90 -12.18 -33.58
C ASP A 339 -26.27 -11.02 -32.63
N LEU A 340 -25.77 -9.82 -32.90
CA LEU A 340 -26.00 -8.62 -32.08
C LEU A 340 -27.40 -8.03 -32.22
N GLY A 341 -28.13 -8.39 -33.28
CA GLY A 341 -29.49 -7.94 -33.53
C GLY A 341 -30.43 -8.15 -32.35
N GLY A 342 -31.12 -7.09 -31.94
CA GLY A 342 -32.06 -7.07 -30.83
C GLY A 342 -31.43 -6.95 -29.44
N GLN A 343 -30.09 -6.96 -29.33
CA GLN A 343 -29.42 -6.85 -28.03
C GLN A 343 -29.32 -5.38 -27.56
N THR A 344 -29.31 -5.20 -26.25
CA THR A 344 -28.92 -3.93 -25.60
C THR A 344 -27.69 -4.20 -24.75
N LEU A 345 -26.60 -3.49 -25.03
CA LEU A 345 -25.30 -3.66 -24.39
C LEU A 345 -24.90 -2.39 -23.66
N THR A 346 -24.24 -2.53 -22.52
CA THR A 346 -23.67 -1.42 -21.75
C THR A 346 -22.18 -1.26 -22.07
N SER A 347 -21.51 -0.24 -21.51
CA SER A 347 -20.08 -0.02 -21.77
C SER A 347 -19.24 -1.25 -21.40
N GLY A 348 -18.28 -1.63 -22.25
CA GLY A 348 -17.43 -2.79 -22.02
C GLY A 348 -16.61 -3.24 -23.22
N VAL A 349 -15.85 -4.32 -23.02
CA VAL A 349 -15.09 -5.02 -24.06
C VAL A 349 -15.78 -6.36 -24.36
N TYR A 350 -16.29 -6.52 -25.57
CA TYR A 350 -17.08 -7.66 -26.01
C TYR A 350 -16.30 -8.51 -27.01
N LYS A 351 -16.04 -9.77 -26.67
CA LYS A 351 -15.26 -10.67 -27.52
C LYS A 351 -16.12 -11.73 -28.22
N ALA A 352 -15.99 -11.83 -29.54
CA ALA A 352 -16.39 -13.00 -30.31
C ALA A 352 -15.13 -13.80 -30.67
N VAL A 353 -15.12 -15.11 -30.38
CA VAL A 353 -14.02 -16.00 -30.84
C VAL A 353 -14.05 -16.15 -32.37
N ALA A 354 -15.25 -16.14 -32.95
CA ALA A 354 -15.50 -16.14 -34.38
C ALA A 354 -15.79 -14.71 -34.89
N GLY A 355 -16.55 -14.60 -35.98
CA GLY A 355 -17.02 -13.31 -36.48
C GLY A 355 -18.18 -12.76 -35.67
N ILE A 356 -18.39 -11.45 -35.77
CA ILE A 356 -19.57 -10.75 -35.26
C ILE A 356 -20.55 -10.57 -36.41
N GLY A 357 -21.79 -11.03 -36.20
CA GLY A 357 -22.94 -10.74 -37.05
C GLY A 357 -23.82 -9.67 -36.43
N LEU A 358 -24.36 -8.79 -37.26
CA LEU A 358 -25.39 -7.83 -36.87
C LEU A 358 -26.53 -7.83 -37.89
N THR A 359 -27.65 -8.44 -37.53
CA THR A 359 -28.87 -8.49 -38.33
C THR A 359 -29.99 -7.76 -37.59
N GLY A 360 -30.34 -6.56 -38.07
CA GLY A 360 -31.26 -5.66 -37.37
C GLY A 360 -30.51 -4.67 -36.48
N THR A 361 -31.10 -4.27 -35.34
CA THR A 361 -30.55 -3.19 -34.50
C THR A 361 -29.89 -3.71 -33.23
N VAL A 362 -28.67 -3.28 -32.95
CA VAL A 362 -28.06 -3.38 -31.61
C VAL A 362 -28.17 -2.02 -30.92
N THR A 363 -28.54 -2.00 -29.63
CA THR A 363 -28.58 -0.78 -28.82
C THR A 363 -27.38 -0.74 -27.89
N LEU A 364 -26.63 0.37 -27.89
CA LEU A 364 -25.54 0.65 -26.97
C LEU A 364 -25.99 1.71 -25.97
N ASP A 365 -26.08 1.31 -24.70
CA ASP A 365 -26.62 2.13 -23.61
C ASP A 365 -25.48 2.65 -22.73
N GLY A 366 -25.25 3.96 -22.78
CA GLY A 366 -24.26 4.64 -21.94
C GLY A 366 -24.66 4.77 -20.47
N GLN A 367 -25.89 4.41 -20.11
CA GLN A 367 -26.44 4.45 -18.74
C GLN A 367 -26.30 5.83 -18.07
N GLY A 368 -26.32 6.90 -18.86
CA GLY A 368 -26.15 8.29 -18.41
C GLY A 368 -24.70 8.76 -18.39
N ASP A 369 -23.73 7.91 -18.75
CA ASP A 369 -22.31 8.24 -18.83
C ASP A 369 -21.89 8.62 -20.27
N PRO A 370 -21.59 9.90 -20.55
CA PRO A 370 -21.12 10.32 -21.87
C PRO A 370 -19.71 9.80 -22.23
N SER A 371 -18.97 9.30 -21.23
CA SER A 371 -17.65 8.70 -21.41
C SER A 371 -17.69 7.17 -21.57
N ALA A 372 -18.89 6.57 -21.65
CA ALA A 372 -19.07 5.14 -21.88
C ALA A 372 -18.36 4.67 -23.16
N VAL A 373 -17.52 3.64 -23.04
CA VAL A 373 -16.75 3.06 -24.15
C VAL A 373 -17.19 1.62 -24.45
N PHE A 374 -17.30 1.32 -25.74
CA PHE A 374 -17.69 0.01 -26.26
C PHE A 374 -16.62 -0.49 -27.22
N ILE A 375 -15.99 -1.62 -26.92
CA ILE A 375 -14.97 -2.24 -27.78
C ILE A 375 -15.43 -3.64 -28.15
N PHE A 376 -15.64 -3.88 -29.44
CA PHE A 376 -15.99 -5.19 -29.98
C PHE A 376 -14.76 -5.82 -30.61
N GLN A 377 -14.38 -7.01 -30.14
CA GLN A 377 -13.27 -7.81 -30.66
C GLN A 377 -13.82 -9.00 -31.44
N ALA A 378 -13.79 -8.94 -32.77
CA ALA A 378 -14.12 -10.08 -33.62
C ALA A 378 -12.86 -10.89 -33.94
N GLY A 379 -12.86 -12.19 -33.64
CA GLY A 379 -11.76 -13.08 -33.99
C GLY A 379 -11.57 -13.24 -35.51
N THR A 380 -12.65 -13.11 -36.28
CA THR A 380 -12.60 -13.11 -37.76
C THR A 380 -13.29 -11.88 -38.35
N THR A 381 -14.51 -12.01 -38.86
CA THR A 381 -15.21 -10.98 -39.63
C THR A 381 -16.14 -10.12 -38.80
N LEU A 382 -16.46 -8.93 -39.28
CA LEU A 382 -17.68 -8.20 -38.92
C LEU A 382 -18.59 -8.19 -40.14
N ILE A 383 -19.83 -8.66 -40.00
CA ILE A 383 -20.81 -8.68 -41.10
C ILE A 383 -22.11 -8.05 -40.60
N THR A 384 -22.53 -6.94 -41.21
CA THR A 384 -23.88 -6.40 -41.00
C THR A 384 -24.80 -6.87 -42.12
N GLY A 385 -26.02 -7.29 -41.75
CA GLY A 385 -27.11 -7.49 -42.69
C GLY A 385 -27.59 -6.17 -43.29
N ALA A 386 -28.43 -6.26 -44.33
CA ALA A 386 -29.04 -5.06 -44.90
C ALA A 386 -29.99 -4.40 -43.89
N ASN A 387 -30.04 -3.06 -43.86
CA ASN A 387 -30.85 -2.27 -42.92
C ASN A 387 -30.52 -2.50 -41.44
N SER A 388 -29.32 -3.01 -41.14
CA SER A 388 -28.87 -3.15 -39.76
C SER A 388 -28.48 -1.79 -39.17
N ALA A 389 -28.58 -1.64 -37.84
CA ALA A 389 -28.30 -0.36 -37.18
C ALA A 389 -27.59 -0.52 -35.83
N VAL A 390 -26.76 0.47 -35.49
CA VAL A 390 -26.19 0.65 -34.15
C VAL A 390 -26.85 1.86 -33.50
N ASN A 391 -27.80 1.62 -32.60
CA ASN A 391 -28.53 2.67 -31.90
C ASN A 391 -27.80 3.08 -30.62
N LEU A 392 -27.48 4.36 -30.47
CA LEU A 392 -26.79 4.90 -29.29
C LEU A 392 -27.80 5.60 -28.37
N VAL A 393 -27.83 5.22 -27.09
CA VAL A 393 -28.76 5.80 -26.11
C VAL A 393 -28.07 6.20 -24.81
N ASN A 394 -28.73 7.08 -24.05
CA ASN A 394 -28.35 7.48 -22.69
C ASN A 394 -26.86 7.85 -22.54
N GLY A 395 -26.34 8.71 -23.43
CA GLY A 395 -24.96 9.20 -23.36
C GLY A 395 -23.93 8.40 -24.17
N ALA A 396 -24.27 7.25 -24.74
CA ALA A 396 -23.38 6.58 -25.68
C ALA A 396 -23.10 7.48 -26.91
N THR A 397 -21.85 7.52 -27.36
CA THR A 397 -21.42 8.33 -28.53
C THR A 397 -20.61 7.48 -29.49
N ALA A 398 -20.72 7.76 -30.80
CA ALA A 398 -20.01 7.01 -31.83
C ALA A 398 -18.48 7.13 -31.68
N ALA A 399 -17.99 8.26 -31.17
CA ALA A 399 -16.57 8.48 -30.89
C ALA A 399 -15.97 7.44 -29.92
N ASN A 400 -16.81 6.83 -29.07
CA ASN A 400 -16.39 5.85 -28.06
C ASN A 400 -16.76 4.40 -28.41
N VAL A 401 -17.18 4.13 -29.66
CA VAL A 401 -17.46 2.77 -30.14
C VAL A 401 -16.37 2.31 -31.09
N PHE A 402 -15.80 1.13 -30.83
CA PHE A 402 -14.68 0.57 -31.60
C PHE A 402 -14.97 -0.87 -32.01
N TRP A 403 -14.79 -1.16 -33.30
CA TRP A 403 -14.96 -2.48 -33.90
C TRP A 403 -13.60 -3.01 -34.37
N GLN A 404 -12.91 -3.77 -33.53
CA GLN A 404 -11.69 -4.49 -33.91
C GLN A 404 -12.07 -5.78 -34.65
N VAL A 405 -11.60 -5.94 -35.88
CA VAL A 405 -11.96 -7.05 -36.75
C VAL A 405 -10.73 -7.84 -37.17
N GLY A 406 -10.66 -9.11 -36.78
CA GLY A 406 -9.51 -10.00 -37.00
C GLY A 406 -9.20 -10.31 -38.46
N SER A 407 -10.16 -10.15 -39.36
CA SER A 407 -9.98 -10.23 -40.81
C SER A 407 -10.62 -9.03 -41.52
N SER A 408 -11.74 -9.22 -42.22
CA SER A 408 -12.41 -8.17 -43.00
C SER A 408 -13.77 -7.82 -42.41
N ALA A 409 -14.17 -6.57 -42.60
CA ALA A 409 -15.52 -6.10 -42.32
C ALA A 409 -16.33 -5.95 -43.61
N THR A 410 -17.58 -6.41 -43.60
CA THR A 410 -18.54 -6.21 -44.68
C THR A 410 -19.79 -5.55 -44.10
N LEU A 411 -20.04 -4.30 -44.50
CA LEU A 411 -21.24 -3.58 -44.14
C LEU A 411 -22.29 -3.79 -45.24
N GLY A 412 -23.42 -4.41 -44.87
CA GLY A 412 -24.54 -4.67 -45.77
C GLY A 412 -25.24 -3.38 -46.19
N ALA A 413 -26.03 -3.45 -47.28
CA ALA A 413 -26.70 -2.27 -47.84
C ALA A 413 -27.58 -1.56 -46.80
N ASP A 414 -27.63 -0.24 -46.88
CA ASP A 414 -28.44 0.61 -45.99
C ASP A 414 -28.17 0.37 -44.49
N THR A 415 -26.96 -0.07 -44.12
CA THR A 415 -26.56 -0.15 -42.71
C THR A 415 -26.41 1.26 -42.13
N ASP A 416 -26.85 1.48 -40.89
CA ASP A 416 -26.58 2.68 -40.09
C ASP A 416 -25.59 2.34 -38.97
N LEU A 417 -24.30 2.53 -39.25
CA LEU A 417 -23.21 2.15 -38.35
C LEU A 417 -22.82 3.33 -37.45
N ALA A 418 -22.57 3.05 -36.17
CA ALA A 418 -21.86 3.94 -35.27
C ALA A 418 -20.51 3.34 -34.86
N GLY A 419 -19.45 4.13 -34.90
CA GLY A 419 -18.13 3.79 -34.37
C GLY A 419 -16.99 3.68 -35.37
N THR A 420 -15.80 3.45 -34.83
CA THR A 420 -14.55 3.27 -35.58
C THR A 420 -14.34 1.79 -35.91
N VAL A 421 -14.33 1.43 -37.19
CA VAL A 421 -13.96 0.09 -37.67
C VAL A 421 -12.45 0.02 -37.87
N LEU A 422 -11.82 -0.95 -37.20
CA LEU A 422 -10.40 -1.27 -37.25
C LEU A 422 -10.26 -2.69 -37.83
N ALA A 423 -10.26 -2.83 -39.15
CA ALA A 423 -10.17 -4.13 -39.81
C ALA A 423 -8.72 -4.52 -40.12
N PHE A 424 -8.35 -5.76 -39.81
CA PHE A 424 -7.03 -6.27 -40.10
C PHE A 424 -6.74 -6.34 -41.60
N THR A 425 -7.71 -6.82 -42.39
CA THR A 425 -7.54 -7.01 -43.83
C THR A 425 -8.24 -5.87 -44.59
N SER A 426 -9.51 -6.01 -44.96
CA SER A 426 -10.22 -5.05 -45.81
C SER A 426 -11.54 -4.62 -45.20
N VAL A 427 -12.10 -3.51 -45.67
CA VAL A 427 -13.48 -3.12 -45.38
C VAL A 427 -14.26 -2.93 -46.68
N THR A 428 -15.42 -3.59 -46.80
CA THR A 428 -16.37 -3.39 -47.90
C THR A 428 -17.62 -2.74 -47.34
N VAL A 429 -18.01 -1.60 -47.89
CA VAL A 429 -19.20 -0.84 -47.50
C VAL A 429 -20.18 -0.85 -48.68
N SER A 430 -21.32 -1.51 -48.51
CA SER A 430 -22.31 -1.67 -49.57
C SER A 430 -23.19 -0.42 -49.73
N ALA A 431 -23.87 -0.29 -50.88
CA ALA A 431 -24.75 0.82 -51.23
C ALA A 431 -25.66 1.32 -50.10
N GLY A 432 -25.78 2.64 -49.95
CA GLY A 432 -26.72 3.28 -49.02
C GLY A 432 -26.27 3.30 -47.56
N THR A 433 -25.18 2.62 -47.20
CA THR A 433 -24.67 2.62 -45.82
C THR A 433 -24.31 4.03 -45.35
N THR A 434 -24.77 4.37 -44.14
CA THR A 434 -24.36 5.55 -43.38
C THR A 434 -23.46 5.10 -42.22
N ALA A 435 -22.37 5.82 -41.99
CA ALA A 435 -21.47 5.58 -40.87
C ALA A 435 -21.15 6.88 -40.14
N ASP A 436 -21.63 7.02 -38.90
CA ASP A 436 -21.11 7.98 -37.93
C ASP A 436 -19.89 7.35 -37.26
N GLY A 437 -18.71 7.58 -37.82
CA GLY A 437 -17.58 6.72 -37.55
C GLY A 437 -16.39 6.86 -38.49
N ARG A 438 -15.52 5.86 -38.42
CA ARG A 438 -14.33 5.76 -39.26
C ARG A 438 -14.25 4.37 -39.87
N ILE A 439 -13.82 4.28 -41.12
CA ILE A 439 -13.65 3.02 -41.85
C ILE A 439 -12.16 2.83 -42.15
N LEU A 440 -11.48 2.03 -41.33
CA LEU A 440 -10.02 1.91 -41.33
C LEU A 440 -9.60 0.45 -41.59
N ALA A 441 -8.80 0.23 -42.62
CA ALA A 441 -8.30 -1.09 -43.04
C ALA A 441 -6.77 -1.14 -42.98
N LEU A 442 -6.23 -2.10 -42.23
CA LEU A 442 -4.83 -2.15 -41.85
C LEU A 442 -3.89 -2.76 -42.90
N ASN A 443 -4.35 -3.72 -43.69
CA ASN A 443 -3.50 -4.42 -44.66
C ASN A 443 -4.09 -4.49 -46.07
N GLY A 444 -5.39 -4.18 -46.22
CA GLY A 444 -6.14 -4.34 -47.45
C GLY A 444 -6.80 -3.06 -47.92
N ALA A 445 -7.84 -3.22 -48.73
CA ALA A 445 -8.55 -2.13 -49.38
C ALA A 445 -9.77 -1.68 -48.57
N VAL A 446 -10.18 -0.42 -48.79
CA VAL A 446 -11.53 0.03 -48.48
C VAL A 446 -12.32 0.15 -49.78
N THR A 447 -13.46 -0.53 -49.87
CA THR A 447 -14.36 -0.47 -51.03
C THR A 447 -15.69 0.17 -50.61
N LEU A 448 -16.12 1.19 -51.34
CA LEU A 448 -17.28 2.01 -51.07
C LEU A 448 -18.24 2.02 -52.27
N ASP A 449 -19.52 2.25 -52.02
CA ASP A 449 -20.53 2.49 -53.03
C ASP A 449 -21.66 3.33 -52.43
N THR A 450 -21.87 4.55 -52.94
CA THR A 450 -23.01 5.41 -52.57
C THR A 450 -23.23 5.50 -51.05
N ASN A 451 -22.17 5.80 -50.30
CA ASN A 451 -22.18 5.83 -48.82
C ASN A 451 -22.16 7.25 -48.26
N THR A 452 -22.58 7.41 -47.00
CA THR A 452 -22.33 8.63 -46.22
C THR A 452 -21.44 8.28 -45.03
N ILE A 453 -20.21 8.80 -44.97
CA ILE A 453 -19.26 8.51 -43.90
C ILE A 453 -18.82 9.80 -43.25
N THR A 454 -19.14 9.99 -41.97
CA THR A 454 -18.82 11.20 -41.21
C THR A 454 -17.98 10.82 -40.01
N ARG A 455 -16.77 11.40 -39.88
CA ARG A 455 -15.97 11.17 -38.68
C ARG A 455 -16.68 11.76 -37.43
N PRO A 456 -16.63 11.08 -36.27
CA PRO A 456 -17.22 11.57 -35.01
C PRO A 456 -16.58 12.86 -34.49
#